data_AF-C2ESH0-F1
#
_entry.id   AF-C2ESH0-F1
#
_cell.length_a   1.000
_cell.length_b   1.000
_cell.length_c   1.000
_cell.angle_alpha   90.00
_cell.angle_beta   90.00
_cell.angle_gamma   90.00
#
_symmetry.space_group_name_H-M   'P 1'
#
loop_
_entity.id
_entity.type
_entity.pdbx_description
1 polymer ?
#
loop_
_entity_poly.entity_id
_entity_poly.type
_entity_poly.pdbx_seq_one_letter_code
_entity_poly.pdbx_strand_id
1 'polypeptide(L)'
;MLINYETAKLNLASCLKEFKNMAHIYLMTLIIIFMIESFFEVKWFAQIRDIFQRSGRITPTKRVQRVIKIETQWSWFSWILLILLFVLPEVYTFLLICIITLIETIIVYELYNARNYAQQINK
;
A
#
# COMPACT_ATOMS: atom_id res chain seq x y z
N MET A 1 -13.26 48.29 -11.40
CA MET A 1 -12.96 47.46 -10.21
C MET A 1 -13.61 46.08 -10.29
N LEU A 2 -14.88 45.96 -10.73
CA LEU A 2 -15.61 44.68 -10.87
C LEU A 2 -14.99 43.68 -11.88
N ILE A 3 -14.46 44.15 -13.02
CA ILE A 3 -13.83 43.29 -14.04
C ILE A 3 -12.63 42.50 -13.48
N ASN A 4 -11.87 43.10 -12.54
CA ASN A 4 -10.69 42.49 -11.95
C ASN A 4 -11.05 41.38 -10.93
N TYR A 5 -12.26 41.44 -10.36
CA TYR A 5 -12.76 40.44 -9.43
C TYR A 5 -13.28 39.20 -10.17
N GLU A 6 -14.02 39.37 -11.28
CA GLU A 6 -14.47 38.25 -12.10
C GLU A 6 -13.32 37.48 -12.73
N THR A 7 -12.30 38.18 -13.26
CA THR A 7 -11.11 37.54 -13.81
C THR A 7 -10.30 36.82 -12.73
N ALA A 8 -10.14 37.40 -11.54
CA ALA A 8 -9.50 36.72 -10.41
C ALA A 8 -10.26 35.47 -9.97
N LYS A 9 -11.60 35.51 -9.93
CA LYS A 9 -12.45 34.36 -9.60
C LYS A 9 -12.36 33.26 -10.66
N LEU A 10 -12.30 33.61 -11.94
CA LEU A 10 -12.12 32.65 -13.04
C LEU A 10 -10.76 31.96 -12.97
N ASN A 11 -9.69 32.71 -12.72
CA ASN A 11 -8.33 32.18 -12.59
C ASN A 11 -8.17 31.29 -11.34
N LEU A 12 -8.84 31.64 -10.24
CA LEU A 12 -8.87 30.80 -9.04
C LEU A 12 -9.61 29.48 -9.30
N ALA A 13 -10.73 29.53 -10.02
CA ALA A 13 -11.50 28.34 -10.36
C ALA A 13 -10.75 27.41 -11.34
N SER A 14 -10.03 27.97 -12.32
CA SER A 14 -9.19 27.17 -13.22
C SER A 14 -8.02 26.52 -12.47
N CYS A 15 -7.34 27.26 -11.59
CA CYS A 15 -6.27 26.74 -10.76
C CYS A 15 -6.74 25.62 -9.82
N LEU A 16 -7.91 25.77 -9.18
CA LEU A 16 -8.52 24.72 -8.35
C LEU A 16 -8.88 23.48 -9.16
N LYS A 17 -9.35 23.64 -10.40
CA LYS A 17 -9.67 22.52 -11.29
C LYS A 17 -8.42 21.75 -11.71
N GLU A 18 -7.34 22.45 -12.03
CA GLU A 18 -6.04 21.83 -12.34
C GLU A 18 -5.47 21.08 -11.13
N PHE A 19 -5.54 21.68 -9.94
CA PHE A 19 -5.09 21.03 -8.71
C PHE A 19 -5.87 19.74 -8.43
N LYS A 20 -7.20 19.76 -8.57
CA LYS A 20 -8.03 18.56 -8.44
C LYS A 20 -7.66 17.48 -9.45
N ASN A 21 -7.45 17.84 -10.72
CA ASN A 21 -7.04 16.88 -11.74
C ASN A 21 -5.70 16.23 -11.42
N MET A 22 -4.71 17.01 -10.97
CA MET A 22 -3.42 16.49 -10.55
C MET A 22 -3.56 15.54 -9.35
N ALA A 23 -4.34 15.92 -8.35
CA ALA A 23 -4.62 15.08 -7.18
C ALA A 23 -5.24 13.72 -7.56
N HIS A 24 -6.18 13.71 -8.51
CA HIS A 24 -6.76 12.47 -9.03
C HIS A 24 -5.73 11.58 -9.74
N ILE A 25 -4.84 12.15 -10.56
CA ILE A 25 -3.78 11.39 -11.24
C ILE A 25 -2.83 10.75 -10.23
N TYR A 26 -2.42 11.49 -9.21
CA TYR A 26 -1.56 10.95 -8.14
C TYR A 26 -2.25 9.84 -7.36
N LEU A 27 -3.52 10.04 -6.99
CA LEU A 27 -4.32 9.03 -6.30
C LEU A 27 -4.39 7.73 -7.11
N MET A 28 -4.70 7.83 -8.40
CA MET A 28 -4.74 6.67 -9.30
C MET A 28 -3.39 5.96 -9.39
N THR A 29 -2.30 6.73 -9.48
CA THR A 29 -0.93 6.16 -9.51
C THR A 29 -0.62 5.39 -8.23
N LEU A 30 -0.95 5.93 -7.06
CA LEU A 30 -0.73 5.26 -5.77
C LEU A 30 -1.58 3.99 -5.62
N ILE A 31 -2.83 4.02 -6.09
CA ILE A 31 -3.70 2.84 -6.11
C ILE A 31 -3.09 1.74 -6.98
N ILE A 32 -2.55 2.09 -8.16
CA ILE A 32 -1.88 1.13 -9.05
C ILE A 32 -0.65 0.52 -8.37
N ILE A 33 0.19 1.35 -7.73
CA ILE A 33 1.37 0.87 -6.99
C ILE A 33 0.93 -0.09 -5.88
N PHE A 34 -0.06 0.30 -5.08
CA PHE A 34 -0.59 -0.55 -4.01
C PHE A 34 -1.11 -1.89 -4.54
N MET A 35 -1.86 -1.91 -5.64
CA MET A 35 -2.32 -3.16 -6.27
C MET A 35 -1.16 -4.06 -6.71
N ILE A 36 -0.09 -3.49 -7.27
CA ILE A 36 1.11 -4.25 -7.66
C ILE A 36 1.80 -4.84 -6.43
N GLU A 37 1.94 -4.05 -5.36
CA GLU A 37 2.54 -4.49 -4.10
C GLU A 37 1.74 -5.64 -3.46
N SER A 38 0.42 -5.52 -3.36
CA SER A 38 -0.44 -6.60 -2.84
C SER A 38 -0.38 -7.86 -3.72
N PHE A 39 -0.16 -7.75 -5.03
CA PHE A 39 0.09 -8.93 -5.87
C PHE A 39 1.40 -9.65 -5.49
N PHE A 40 2.47 -8.89 -5.24
CA PHE A 40 3.73 -9.46 -4.80
C PHE A 40 3.63 -10.09 -3.41
N GLU A 41 2.89 -9.48 -2.49
CA GLU A 41 2.59 -10.01 -1.16
C GLU A 41 2.02 -11.44 -1.25
N VAL A 42 0.90 -11.61 -1.97
CA VAL A 42 0.25 -12.92 -2.16
C VAL A 42 1.22 -13.93 -2.78
N LYS A 43 2.00 -13.52 -3.77
CA LYS A 43 2.99 -14.38 -4.44
C LYS A 43 4.10 -14.83 -3.50
N TRP A 44 4.66 -13.95 -2.68
CA TRP A 44 5.75 -14.29 -1.75
C TRP A 44 5.24 -15.14 -0.59
N PHE A 45 4.06 -14.81 -0.08
CA PHE A 45 3.40 -15.59 0.96
C PHE A 45 3.16 -17.04 0.52
N ALA A 46 2.61 -17.23 -0.69
CA ALA A 46 2.39 -18.55 -1.26
C ALA A 46 3.70 -19.35 -1.40
N GLN A 47 4.78 -18.70 -1.84
CA GLN A 47 6.09 -19.34 -1.96
C GLN A 47 6.68 -19.75 -0.61
N ILE A 48 6.58 -18.89 0.41
CA ILE A 48 7.02 -19.23 1.77
C ILE A 48 6.30 -20.49 2.24
N ARG A 49 4.97 -20.55 2.06
CA ARG A 49 4.17 -21.72 2.43
C ARG A 49 4.60 -22.98 1.68
N ASP A 50 4.80 -22.91 0.38
CA ASP A 50 5.26 -24.04 -0.44
C ASP A 50 6.64 -24.54 0.01
N ILE A 51 7.59 -23.64 0.30
CA ILE A 51 8.93 -24.01 0.81
C ILE A 51 8.83 -24.82 2.12
N PHE A 52 7.99 -24.39 3.06
CA PHE A 52 7.83 -25.11 4.34
C PHE A 52 7.06 -26.43 4.18
N GLN A 53 6.07 -26.48 3.30
CA GLN A 53 5.37 -27.73 2.98
C GLN A 53 6.32 -28.77 2.37
N ARG A 54 7.18 -28.36 1.44
CA ARG A 54 8.15 -29.25 0.79
C ARG A 54 9.27 -29.71 1.73
N SER A 55 9.68 -28.88 2.69
CA SER A 55 10.77 -29.24 3.61
C SER A 55 10.35 -30.20 4.73
N GLY A 56 9.08 -30.62 4.78
CA GLY A 56 8.55 -31.50 5.83
C GLY A 56 8.52 -30.85 7.21
N ARG A 57 8.85 -29.54 7.31
CA ARG A 57 8.80 -28.80 8.57
C ARG A 57 7.36 -28.35 8.82
N ILE A 58 6.76 -28.91 9.86
CA ILE A 58 5.39 -28.61 10.30
C ILE A 58 5.25 -27.12 10.67
N THR A 59 6.34 -26.47 11.09
CA THR A 59 6.33 -25.07 11.55
C THR A 59 7.45 -24.23 10.93
N PRO A 60 7.16 -23.00 10.44
CA PRO A 60 8.18 -22.07 10.00
C PRO A 60 9.10 -21.67 11.16
N THR A 61 10.31 -21.19 10.87
CA THR A 61 11.21 -20.64 11.91
C THR A 61 10.56 -19.44 12.61
N LYS A 62 10.90 -19.19 13.88
CA LYS A 62 10.36 -18.06 14.68
C LYS A 62 10.48 -16.69 14.01
N ARG A 63 11.48 -16.51 13.13
CA ARG A 63 11.64 -15.29 12.33
C ARG A 63 10.57 -15.18 11.25
N VAL A 64 10.40 -16.22 10.43
CA VAL A 64 9.41 -16.22 9.34
C VAL A 64 7.98 -16.21 9.88
N GLN A 65 7.71 -16.91 10.99
CA GLN A 65 6.41 -16.85 11.66
C GLN A 65 6.03 -15.43 12.13
N ARG A 66 7.01 -14.64 12.62
CA ARG A 66 6.74 -13.25 13.01
C ARG A 66 6.37 -12.40 11.81
N VAL A 67 7.10 -12.53 10.71
CA VAL A 67 6.82 -11.79 9.47
C VAL A 67 5.45 -12.16 8.91
N ILE A 68 5.10 -13.45 8.86
CA ILE A 68 3.76 -13.92 8.47
C ILE A 68 2.67 -13.33 9.38
N LYS A 69 2.87 -13.30 10.70
CA LYS A 69 1.87 -12.72 11.61
C LYS A 69 1.69 -11.22 11.40
N ILE A 70 2.79 -10.48 11.21
CA ILE A 70 2.75 -9.04 10.94
C ILE A 70 2.02 -8.78 9.62
N GLU A 71 2.34 -9.54 8.58
CA GLU A 71 1.66 -9.48 7.28
C GLU A 71 0.16 -9.74 7.45
N THR A 72 -0.26 -10.78 8.16
CA THR A 72 -1.69 -11.11 8.28
C THR A 72 -2.45 -10.05 9.08
N GLN A 73 -1.82 -9.49 10.12
CA GLN A 73 -2.40 -8.37 10.87
C GLN A 73 -2.49 -7.11 10.02
N TRP A 74 -1.46 -6.83 9.22
CA TRP A 74 -1.43 -5.69 8.33
C TRP A 74 -2.45 -5.82 7.21
N SER A 75 -2.53 -6.99 6.58
CA SER A 75 -3.51 -7.32 5.55
C SER A 75 -4.93 -7.17 6.07
N TRP A 76 -5.20 -7.31 7.37
CA TRP A 76 -6.53 -6.96 7.92
C TRP A 76 -6.66 -5.46 8.22
N PHE A 77 -5.61 -4.84 8.76
CA PHE A 77 -5.60 -3.44 9.13
C PHE A 77 -5.68 -2.50 7.91
N SER A 78 -5.05 -2.87 6.79
CA SER A 78 -5.06 -2.11 5.54
C SER A 78 -6.48 -1.96 4.99
N TRP A 79 -7.36 -2.95 5.17
CA TRP A 79 -8.77 -2.85 4.76
C TRP A 79 -9.54 -1.82 5.58
N ILE A 80 -9.27 -1.74 6.88
CA ILE A 80 -9.87 -0.71 7.75
C ILE A 80 -9.44 0.68 7.28
N LEU A 81 -8.16 0.84 6.96
CA LEU A 81 -7.62 2.10 6.46
C LEU A 81 -8.20 2.46 5.08
N LEU A 82 -8.41 1.47 4.19
CA LEU A 82 -9.08 1.67 2.90
C LEU A 82 -10.54 2.10 3.07
N ILE A 83 -11.28 1.53 4.02
CA ILE A 83 -12.66 1.96 4.33
C ILE A 83 -12.65 3.39 4.88
N LEU A 84 -11.68 3.73 5.72
CA LEU A 84 -11.53 5.06 6.30
C LEU A 84 -11.33 6.15 5.22
N LEU A 85 -10.71 5.81 4.08
CA LEU A 85 -10.56 6.75 2.95
C LEU A 85 -11.89 7.28 2.42
N PHE A 86 -13.00 6.54 2.54
CA PHE A 86 -14.32 6.99 2.07
C PHE A 86 -15.00 8.00 3.01
N VAL A 87 -14.54 8.11 4.25
CA VAL A 87 -15.11 9.01 5.26
C VAL A 87 -14.29 10.30 5.38
N LEU A 88 -13.01 10.27 4.99
CA LEU A 88 -12.09 11.39 5.19
C LEU A 88 -12.16 12.45 4.07
N PRO A 89 -11.97 13.74 4.41
CA PRO A 89 -11.84 14.81 3.42
C PRO A 89 -10.61 14.61 2.53
N GLU A 90 -10.71 14.98 1.24
CA GLU A 90 -9.71 14.75 0.17
C GLU A 90 -8.24 14.99 0.59
N VAL A 91 -7.99 16.05 1.37
CA VAL A 91 -6.64 16.42 1.84
C VAL A 91 -6.03 15.34 2.75
N TYR A 92 -6.84 14.77 3.65
CA TYR A 92 -6.40 13.71 4.54
C TYR A 92 -6.35 12.36 3.83
N THR A 93 -7.24 12.13 2.86
CA THR A 93 -7.27 10.93 2.02
C THR A 93 -5.94 10.75 1.27
N PHE A 94 -5.39 11.84 0.74
CA PHE A 94 -4.09 11.84 0.06
C PHE A 94 -2.92 11.47 0.98
N LEU A 95 -2.83 12.09 2.16
CA LEU A 95 -1.79 11.75 3.13
C LEU A 95 -1.92 10.30 3.61
N LEU A 96 -3.15 9.87 3.86
CA LEU A 96 -3.43 8.53 4.35
C LEU A 96 -3.03 7.46 3.34
N ILE A 97 -3.37 7.60 2.06
CA ILE A 97 -2.97 6.62 1.03
C ILE A 97 -1.44 6.56 0.88
N CYS A 98 -0.74 7.69 0.93
CA CYS A 98 0.72 7.71 0.89
C CYS A 98 1.34 6.93 2.05
N ILE A 99 0.82 7.10 3.27
CA ILE A 99 1.30 6.38 4.45
C ILE A 99 0.99 4.89 4.35
N ILE A 100 -0.21 4.52 3.91
CA ILE A 100 -0.60 3.12 3.70
C ILE A 100 0.35 2.46 2.70
N THR A 101 0.55 3.07 1.53
CA THR A 101 1.45 2.54 0.49
C THR A 101 2.88 2.41 1.02
N LEU A 102 3.39 3.38 1.77
CA LEU A 102 4.76 3.30 2.31
C LEU A 102 4.93 2.14 3.31
N ILE A 103 3.92 1.91 4.16
CA ILE A 103 3.95 0.78 5.10
C ILE A 103 3.81 -0.56 4.34
N GLU A 104 2.94 -0.61 3.32
CA GLU A 104 2.81 -1.76 2.41
C GLU A 104 4.16 -2.13 1.81
N THR A 105 4.89 -1.16 1.24
CA THR A 105 6.22 -1.38 0.66
C THR A 105 7.19 -2.00 1.67
N ILE A 106 7.18 -1.53 2.93
CA ILE A 106 8.04 -2.05 4.01
C ILE A 106 7.71 -3.52 4.29
N ILE A 107 6.42 -3.86 4.36
CA ILE A 107 5.97 -5.22 4.70
C ILE A 107 6.26 -6.19 3.56
N VAL A 108 6.03 -5.79 2.30
CA VAL A 108 6.40 -6.58 1.13
C VAL A 108 7.91 -6.85 1.10
N TYR A 109 8.73 -5.86 1.45
CA TYR A 109 10.17 -6.03 1.55
C TYR A 109 10.57 -7.02 2.66
N GLU A 110 9.97 -6.92 3.84
CA GLU A 110 10.20 -7.85 4.95
C GLU A 110 9.81 -9.29 4.58
N LEU A 111 8.68 -9.45 3.86
CA LEU A 111 8.20 -10.74 3.36
C LEU A 111 9.15 -11.34 2.31
N TYR A 112 9.66 -10.52 1.40
CA TYR A 112 10.69 -10.92 0.44
C TYR A 112 11.97 -11.40 1.13
N ASN A 113 12.42 -10.67 2.16
CA ASN A 113 13.58 -11.07 2.96
C ASN A 113 13.34 -12.39 3.71
N ALA A 114 12.15 -12.56 4.32
CA ALA A 114 11.75 -13.79 4.99
C ALA A 114 11.71 -14.99 4.03
N ARG A 115 11.24 -14.78 2.79
CA ARG A 115 11.26 -15.79 1.72
C ARG A 115 12.68 -16.19 1.36
N ASN A 116 13.60 -15.24 1.15
CA ASN A 116 14.99 -15.55 0.84
C ASN A 116 15.67 -16.32 1.98
N TYR A 117 15.40 -15.93 3.23
CA TYR A 117 15.87 -16.68 4.40
C TYR A 117 15.30 -18.10 4.44
N ALA A 118 13.99 -18.26 4.19
CA ALA A 118 13.34 -19.57 4.14
C ALA A 118 13.92 -20.47 3.04
N GLN A 119 14.30 -19.91 1.89
CA GLN A 119 14.98 -20.66 0.83
C GLN A 119 16.38 -21.12 1.24
N GLN A 120 17.17 -20.27 1.90
CA GLN A 120 18.52 -20.63 2.32
C GLN A 120 18.56 -21.77 3.35
N ILE A 121 17.63 -21.79 4.29
CA ILE A 121 17.60 -22.80 5.37
C ILE A 121 16.96 -24.14 4.98
N ASN A 122 16.35 -24.22 3.79
CA ASN A 122 15.68 -25.42 3.25
C ASN A 122 16.26 -25.84 1.88
N LYS A 123 17.42 -25.30 1.49
CA LYS A 123 18.28 -25.89 0.44
C LYS A 123 18.98 -27.12 0.99
#